data_AF-A0A2N1P4X7-F1
#
_entry.id   AF-A0A2N1P4X7-F1
#
_cell.length_a   1.000
_cell.length_b   1.000
_cell.length_c   1.000
_cell.angle_alpha   90.00
_cell.angle_beta   90.00
_cell.angle_gamma   90.00
#
_symmetry.space_group_name_H-M   'P 1'
#
loop_
_entity.id
_entity.type
_entity.pdbx_description
1 polymer ?
#
loop_
_entity_poly.entity_id
_entity_poly.type
_entity_poly.pdbx_seq_one_letter_code
_entity_poly.pdbx_strand_id
1 'polypeptide(L)'
;MEIIFLVEQNMFRKDEKNKKAFVEVLVANSQSIARAMLDDGSIDENKYLEVLMEHLYLFLHIADRLAYSIITEKRRVTLLPGIFDLSIRFAVETTCGHWPDDLKTNIYNECINNLYSSFNEFAQYKSFLGETEIGPKNTLLWEFCKNIARIRGEENNVGSIIGHGWVVGIALKNIEIRSHLEELK
;
A
#
# COMPACT_ATOMS: atom_id res chain seq x y z
N MET A 1 7.05 0.49 -40.62
CA MET A 1 6.85 1.55 -39.61
C MET A 1 5.55 1.35 -38.83
N GLU A 2 4.45 0.91 -39.46
CA GLU A 2 3.16 0.62 -38.77
C GLU A 2 3.18 -0.56 -37.77
N ILE A 3 3.97 -1.61 -38.04
CA ILE A 3 4.04 -2.79 -37.14
C ILE A 3 4.66 -2.44 -35.78
N ILE A 4 5.67 -1.56 -35.76
CA ILE A 4 6.33 -1.12 -34.53
C ILE A 4 5.34 -0.30 -33.68
N PHE A 5 4.60 0.61 -34.31
CA PHE A 5 3.59 1.43 -33.64
C PHE A 5 2.45 0.61 -33.02
N LEU A 6 1.97 -0.43 -33.72
CA LEU A 6 0.92 -1.32 -33.20
C LEU A 6 1.41 -2.17 -32.03
N VAL A 7 2.66 -2.63 -32.05
CA VAL A 7 3.27 -3.37 -30.93
C VAL A 7 3.42 -2.46 -29.71
N GLU A 8 3.90 -1.23 -29.89
CA GLU A 8 4.05 -0.25 -28.80
C GLU A 8 2.70 0.13 -28.19
N GLN A 9 1.66 0.37 -29.00
CA GLN A 9 0.32 0.66 -28.48
C GLN A 9 -0.30 -0.51 -27.71
N ASN A 10 -0.10 -1.74 -28.16
CA ASN A 10 -0.61 -2.93 -27.47
C ASN A 10 0.14 -3.20 -26.17
N MET A 11 1.46 -2.97 -26.14
CA MET A 11 2.25 -3.05 -24.90
C MET A 11 1.80 -2.00 -23.88
N PHE A 12 1.61 -0.75 -24.31
CA PHE A 12 1.15 0.33 -23.43
C PHE A 12 -0.23 0.04 -22.82
N ARG A 13 -1.18 -0.47 -23.63
CA ARG A 13 -2.52 -0.83 -23.15
C ARG A 13 -2.51 -2.00 -22.16
N LYS A 14 -1.63 -2.97 -22.36
CA LYS A 14 -1.46 -4.11 -21.44
C LYS A 14 -0.90 -3.64 -20.09
N ASP A 15 0.12 -2.78 -20.13
CA ASP A 15 0.72 -2.20 -18.92
C ASP A 15 -0.29 -1.39 -18.11
N GLU A 16 -1.10 -0.54 -18.76
CA GLU A 16 -2.16 0.23 -18.08
C GLU A 16 -3.20 -0.68 -17.42
N LYS A 17 -3.62 -1.75 -18.12
CA LYS A 17 -4.57 -2.72 -17.57
C LYS A 17 -3.99 -3.44 -16.34
N ASN A 18 -2.76 -3.95 -16.45
CA ASN A 18 -2.10 -4.68 -15.37
C ASN A 18 -1.82 -3.76 -14.17
N LYS A 19 -1.39 -2.52 -14.43
CA LYS A 19 -1.22 -1.48 -13.41
C LYS A 19 -2.52 -1.22 -12.65
N LYS A 20 -3.62 -1.03 -13.37
CA LYS A 20 -4.94 -0.81 -12.76
C LYS A 20 -5.39 -2.00 -11.92
N ALA A 21 -5.27 -3.21 -12.44
CA ALA A 21 -5.64 -4.42 -11.71
C ALA A 21 -4.83 -4.56 -10.41
N PHE A 22 -3.52 -4.29 -10.47
CA PHE A 22 -2.68 -4.32 -9.28
C PHE A 22 -3.10 -3.27 -8.25
N VAL A 23 -3.38 -2.03 -8.69
CA VAL A 23 -3.89 -0.96 -7.81
C VAL A 23 -5.21 -1.35 -7.16
N GLU A 24 -6.15 -1.92 -7.91
CA GLU A 24 -7.45 -2.36 -7.39
C GLU A 24 -7.26 -3.41 -6.28
N VAL A 25 -6.35 -4.37 -6.46
CA VAL A 25 -6.05 -5.39 -5.44
C VAL A 25 -5.44 -4.76 -4.18
N LEU A 26 -4.49 -3.84 -4.33
CA LEU A 26 -3.87 -3.15 -3.20
C LEU A 26 -4.90 -2.38 -2.38
N VAL A 27 -5.71 -1.55 -3.04
CA VAL A 27 -6.71 -0.71 -2.38
C VAL A 27 -7.82 -1.56 -1.77
N ALA A 28 -8.31 -2.59 -2.48
CA ALA A 28 -9.36 -3.47 -1.96
C ALA A 28 -8.92 -4.21 -0.69
N ASN A 29 -7.67 -4.67 -0.62
CA ASN A 29 -7.15 -5.31 0.59
C ASN A 29 -7.03 -4.31 1.75
N SER A 30 -6.52 -3.10 1.51
CA SER A 30 -6.47 -2.04 2.53
C SER A 30 -7.87 -1.68 3.05
N GLN A 31 -8.84 -1.53 2.15
CA GLN A 31 -10.24 -1.27 2.49
C GLN A 31 -10.87 -2.41 3.28
N SER A 32 -10.59 -3.66 2.89
CA SER A 32 -11.12 -4.83 3.59
C SER A 32 -10.63 -4.90 5.03
N ILE A 33 -9.36 -4.58 5.28
CA ILE A 33 -8.80 -4.59 6.64
C ILE A 33 -9.40 -3.44 7.46
N ALA A 34 -9.39 -2.21 6.92
CA ALA A 34 -9.96 -1.05 7.60
C ALA A 34 -11.46 -1.24 7.89
N ARG A 35 -12.21 -1.86 6.97
CA ARG A 35 -13.64 -2.17 7.16
C ARG A 35 -13.84 -3.22 8.25
N ALA A 36 -13.06 -4.29 8.26
CA ALA A 36 -13.15 -5.30 9.31
C ALA A 36 -12.90 -4.70 10.70
N MET A 37 -11.93 -3.77 10.81
CA MET A 37 -11.64 -3.04 12.04
C MET A 37 -12.74 -2.07 12.45
N LEU A 38 -13.43 -1.46 11.48
CA LEU A 38 -14.60 -0.63 11.77
C LEU A 38 -15.77 -1.48 12.26
N ASP A 39 -16.02 -2.61 11.60
CA ASP A 39 -17.15 -3.49 11.87
C ASP A 39 -17.02 -4.22 13.23
N ASP A 40 -15.78 -4.52 13.68
CA ASP A 40 -15.51 -5.10 15.00
C ASP A 40 -15.38 -4.07 16.12
N GLY A 41 -15.47 -2.77 15.80
CA GLY A 41 -15.39 -1.66 16.73
C GLY A 41 -13.99 -1.35 17.25
N SER A 42 -12.94 -1.92 16.65
CA SER A 42 -11.55 -1.59 16.99
C SER A 42 -11.13 -0.19 16.55
N ILE A 43 -11.86 0.42 15.61
CA ILE A 43 -11.76 1.83 15.22
C ILE A 43 -13.14 2.46 15.03
N ASP A 44 -13.21 3.79 15.06
CA ASP A 44 -14.39 4.55 14.67
C ASP A 44 -14.34 5.05 13.21
N GLU A 45 -15.43 5.65 12.74
CA GLU A 45 -15.53 6.17 11.36
C GLU A 45 -14.49 7.25 11.04
N ASN A 46 -14.08 8.06 12.03
CA ASN A 46 -13.10 9.12 11.82
C ASN A 46 -11.69 8.55 11.61
N LYS A 47 -11.43 7.33 12.08
CA LYS A 47 -10.15 6.62 11.91
C LYS A 47 -10.10 5.72 10.67
N TYR A 48 -11.22 5.53 9.97
CA TYR A 48 -11.30 4.62 8.83
C TYR A 48 -10.28 4.97 7.72
N LEU A 49 -10.26 6.24 7.28
CA LEU A 49 -9.36 6.68 6.21
C LEU A 49 -7.89 6.59 6.62
N GLU A 50 -7.58 6.92 7.87
CA GLU A 50 -6.23 6.86 8.42
C GLU A 50 -5.70 5.41 8.40
N VAL A 51 -6.49 4.44 8.87
CA VAL A 51 -6.13 3.02 8.85
C VAL A 51 -5.99 2.49 7.42
N LEU A 52 -6.93 2.83 6.53
CA LEU A 52 -6.86 2.43 5.12
C LEU A 52 -5.55 2.89 4.49
N MET A 53 -5.21 4.16 4.68
CA MET A 53 -4.02 4.78 4.08
C MET A 53 -2.74 4.16 4.64
N GLU A 54 -2.63 3.94 5.95
CA GLU A 54 -1.47 3.25 6.54
C GLU A 54 -1.22 1.88 5.90
N HIS A 55 -2.27 1.07 5.72
CA HIS A 55 -2.14 -0.23 5.05
C HIS A 55 -1.73 -0.09 3.58
N LEU A 56 -2.31 0.88 2.87
CA LEU A 56 -1.96 1.13 1.48
C LEU A 56 -0.49 1.57 1.35
N TYR A 57 0.00 2.42 2.24
CA TYR A 57 1.40 2.86 2.26
C TYR A 57 2.34 1.68 2.51
N LEU A 58 1.99 0.82 3.47
CA LEU A 58 2.74 -0.42 3.72
C LEU A 58 2.83 -1.28 2.46
N PHE A 59 1.71 -1.56 1.80
CA PHE A 59 1.70 -2.44 0.63
C PHE A 59 2.46 -1.83 -0.56
N LEU A 60 2.33 -0.51 -0.78
CA LEU A 60 3.10 0.20 -1.80
C LEU A 60 4.61 0.14 -1.52
N HIS A 61 5.03 0.26 -0.27
CA HIS A 61 6.43 0.15 0.12
C HIS A 61 6.98 -1.27 -0.07
N ILE A 62 6.18 -2.29 0.25
CA ILE A 62 6.54 -3.69 -0.03
C ILE A 62 6.64 -3.92 -1.54
N ALA A 63 5.73 -3.36 -2.33
CA ALA A 63 5.78 -3.44 -3.79
C ALA A 63 7.05 -2.80 -4.35
N ASP A 64 7.47 -1.63 -3.86
CA ASP A 64 8.73 -0.99 -4.26
C ASP A 64 9.96 -1.87 -3.94
N ARG A 65 10.02 -2.40 -2.71
CA ARG A 65 11.11 -3.29 -2.29
C ARG A 65 11.19 -4.55 -3.15
N LEU A 66 10.06 -5.18 -3.46
CA LEU A 66 10.03 -6.37 -4.30
C LEU A 66 10.38 -6.04 -5.75
N ALA A 67 9.91 -4.89 -6.26
CA ALA A 67 10.19 -4.43 -7.61
C ALA A 67 11.69 -4.26 -7.87
N TYR A 68 12.48 -3.85 -6.86
CA TYR A 68 13.95 -3.79 -6.94
C TYR A 68 14.58 -5.11 -7.44
N SER A 69 13.99 -6.25 -7.07
CA SER A 69 14.51 -7.58 -7.43
C SER A 69 13.90 -8.19 -8.70
N ILE A 70 12.80 -7.62 -9.22
CA ILE A 70 11.98 -8.24 -10.26
C ILE A 70 12.07 -7.46 -11.58
N ILE A 71 12.02 -6.14 -11.52
CA ILE A 71 12.02 -5.26 -12.69
C ILE A 71 13.27 -4.38 -12.73
N THR A 72 13.68 -4.00 -13.94
CA THR A 72 14.85 -3.12 -14.11
C THR A 72 14.62 -1.75 -13.46
N GLU A 73 15.68 -1.12 -12.99
CA GLU A 73 15.62 0.22 -12.39
C GLU A 73 14.91 1.24 -13.29
N LYS A 74 15.23 1.26 -14.60
CA LYS A 74 14.57 2.14 -15.57
C LYS A 74 13.05 1.95 -15.60
N ARG A 75 12.59 0.69 -15.60
CA ARG A 75 11.16 0.37 -15.61
C ARG A 75 10.52 0.74 -14.28
N ARG A 76 11.19 0.47 -13.15
CA ARG A 76 10.73 0.87 -11.80
C ARG A 76 10.49 2.37 -11.69
N VAL A 77 11.46 3.19 -12.10
CA VAL A 77 11.38 4.68 -12.06
C VAL A 77 10.24 5.22 -12.93
N THR A 78 9.88 4.50 -14.00
CA THR A 78 8.78 4.90 -14.89
C THR A 78 7.41 4.43 -14.36
N LEU A 79 7.35 3.24 -13.76
CA LEU A 79 6.10 2.53 -13.48
C LEU A 79 5.58 2.75 -12.05
N LEU A 80 6.44 2.71 -11.04
CA LEU A 80 6.00 2.83 -9.65
C LEU A 80 5.39 4.18 -9.29
N PRO A 81 5.90 5.35 -9.75
CA PRO A 81 5.25 6.62 -9.47
C PRO A 81 3.80 6.65 -9.96
N GLY A 82 3.53 6.04 -11.13
CA GLY A 82 2.18 5.91 -11.67
C GLY A 82 1.28 4.97 -10.87
N ILE A 83 1.83 3.90 -10.30
CA ILE A 83 1.10 3.02 -9.35
C ILE A 83 0.77 3.78 -8.08
N PHE A 84 1.72 4.55 -7.54
CA PHE A 84 1.53 5.28 -6.28
C PHE A 84 0.43 6.33 -6.43
N ASP A 85 0.52 7.18 -7.45
CA ASP A 85 -0.51 8.17 -7.77
C ASP A 85 -1.88 7.51 -7.95
N LEU A 86 -1.94 6.47 -8.78
CA LEU A 86 -3.20 5.81 -9.10
C LEU A 86 -3.81 5.13 -7.87
N SER A 87 -3.00 4.52 -7.00
CA SER A 87 -3.46 3.93 -5.74
C SER A 87 -4.08 4.94 -4.80
N ILE A 88 -3.42 6.07 -4.57
CA ILE A 88 -3.97 7.11 -3.68
C ILE A 88 -5.24 7.71 -4.29
N ARG A 89 -5.22 8.03 -5.57
CA ARG A 89 -6.39 8.56 -6.27
C ARG A 89 -7.56 7.59 -6.21
N PHE A 90 -7.33 6.31 -6.48
CA PHE A 90 -8.37 5.28 -6.44
C PHE A 90 -8.93 5.10 -5.02
N ALA A 91 -8.08 5.10 -3.99
CA ALA A 91 -8.51 5.03 -2.60
C ALA A 91 -9.37 6.24 -2.19
N VAL A 92 -8.96 7.45 -2.55
CA VAL A 92 -9.72 8.68 -2.26
C VAL A 92 -11.06 8.69 -3.00
N GLU A 93 -11.09 8.36 -4.29
CA GLU A 93 -12.35 8.37 -5.06
C GLU A 93 -13.33 7.30 -4.58
N THR A 94 -12.84 6.11 -4.21
CA THR A 94 -13.72 5.04 -3.72
C THR A 94 -14.23 5.28 -2.29
N THR A 95 -13.46 5.97 -1.45
CA THR A 95 -13.82 6.23 -0.04
C THR A 95 -14.59 7.55 0.11
N CYS A 96 -14.14 8.59 -0.58
CA CYS A 96 -14.64 9.97 -0.46
C CYS A 96 -15.39 10.44 -1.72
N GLY A 97 -15.76 9.54 -2.65
CA GLY A 97 -16.32 9.92 -3.96
C GLY A 97 -17.61 10.76 -3.92
N HIS A 98 -18.32 10.74 -2.79
CA HIS A 98 -19.52 11.56 -2.55
C HIS A 98 -19.21 12.98 -2.01
N TRP A 99 -17.93 13.28 -1.73
CA TRP A 99 -17.49 14.57 -1.19
C TRP A 99 -17.21 15.58 -2.31
N PRO A 100 -17.21 16.88 -2.00
CA PRO A 100 -16.80 17.93 -2.93
C PRO A 100 -15.40 17.70 -3.54
N ASP A 101 -15.22 18.05 -4.81
CA ASP A 101 -13.97 17.79 -5.55
C ASP A 101 -12.76 18.54 -4.97
N ASP A 102 -12.97 19.74 -4.41
CA ASP A 102 -11.94 20.52 -3.72
C ASP A 102 -11.47 19.80 -2.45
N LEU A 103 -12.39 19.21 -1.68
CA LEU A 103 -12.06 18.43 -0.50
C LEU A 103 -11.32 17.14 -0.86
N LYS A 104 -11.78 16.40 -1.88
CA LYS A 104 -11.08 15.21 -2.39
C LYS A 104 -9.67 15.55 -2.86
N THR A 105 -9.49 16.68 -3.54
CA THR A 105 -8.18 17.15 -4.01
C THR A 105 -7.25 17.44 -2.84
N ASN A 106 -7.75 18.10 -1.78
CA ASN A 106 -6.96 18.36 -0.58
C ASN A 106 -6.54 17.06 0.12
N ILE A 107 -7.46 16.12 0.29
CA ILE A 107 -7.18 14.80 0.88
C ILE A 107 -6.15 14.04 0.04
N TYR A 108 -6.32 14.00 -1.28
CA TYR A 108 -5.36 13.36 -2.18
C TYR A 108 -3.95 13.95 -2.00
N ASN A 109 -3.82 15.28 -1.96
CA ASN A 109 -2.52 15.94 -1.79
C ASN A 109 -1.90 15.61 -0.43
N GLU A 110 -2.70 15.60 0.63
CA GLU A 110 -2.27 15.19 1.97
C GLU A 110 -1.80 13.73 1.98
N CYS A 111 -2.57 12.81 1.39
CA CYS A 111 -2.24 11.40 1.32
C CYS A 111 -0.97 11.13 0.49
N ILE A 112 -0.71 11.89 -0.57
CA ILE A 112 0.54 11.79 -1.33
C ILE A 112 1.74 12.27 -0.48
N ASN A 113 1.60 13.37 0.25
CA ASN A 113 2.66 13.87 1.14
C ASN A 113 2.95 12.88 2.27
N ASN A 114 1.90 12.28 2.85
CA ASN A 114 2.01 11.28 3.89
C ASN A 114 2.64 9.99 3.36
N LEU A 115 2.32 9.57 2.12
CA LEU A 115 2.98 8.44 1.45
C LEU A 115 4.50 8.66 1.38
N TYR A 116 4.97 9.82 0.91
CA TYR A 116 6.40 10.10 0.83
C TYR A 116 7.07 10.11 2.22
N SER A 117 6.37 10.64 3.22
CA SER A 117 6.85 10.66 4.60
C SER A 117 6.97 9.24 5.17
N SER A 118 5.96 8.40 4.94
CA SER A 118 5.93 6.99 5.30
C SER A 118 7.05 6.20 4.62
N PHE A 119 7.31 6.44 3.34
CA PHE A 119 8.44 5.81 2.63
C PHE A 119 9.79 6.17 3.26
N ASN A 120 9.99 7.44 3.64
CA ASN A 120 11.22 7.88 4.30
C ASN A 120 11.41 7.25 5.68
N GLU A 121 10.32 7.09 6.44
CA GLU A 121 10.34 6.36 7.72
C GLU A 121 10.66 4.89 7.49
N PHE A 122 9.90 4.22 6.62
CA PHE A 122 10.02 2.79 6.38
C PHE A 122 11.33 2.39 5.70
N ALA A 123 11.95 3.28 4.93
CA ALA A 123 13.26 3.05 4.32
C ALA A 123 14.37 2.78 5.36
N GLN A 124 14.21 3.25 6.60
CA GLN A 124 15.20 3.07 7.67
C GLN A 124 15.27 1.63 8.17
N TYR A 125 14.20 0.84 8.00
CA TYR A 125 14.13 -0.54 8.48
C TYR A 125 14.65 -1.52 7.43
N LYS A 126 15.87 -2.02 7.64
CA LYS A 126 16.51 -2.98 6.73
C LYS A 126 15.71 -4.28 6.57
N SER A 127 15.11 -4.77 7.65
CA SER A 127 14.32 -6.00 7.62
C SER A 127 12.81 -5.74 7.68
N PHE A 128 12.07 -6.52 6.90
CA PHE A 128 10.60 -6.53 6.94
C PHE A 128 10.07 -7.25 8.18
N LEU A 129 10.62 -8.43 8.47
CA LEU A 129 10.31 -9.27 9.64
C LEU A 129 11.56 -9.41 10.52
N GLY A 130 11.38 -9.65 11.81
CA GLY A 130 12.51 -9.93 12.70
C GLY A 130 13.24 -11.18 12.25
N GLU A 131 14.57 -11.15 12.23
CA GLU A 131 15.33 -12.40 12.26
C GLU A 131 15.02 -13.11 13.58
N THR A 132 14.94 -14.44 13.55
CA THR A 132 14.46 -15.27 14.67
C THR A 132 15.19 -15.02 15.99
N GLU A 133 16.41 -14.48 15.94
CA GLU A 133 17.26 -14.19 17.10
C GLU A 133 17.13 -12.76 17.64
N ILE A 134 16.73 -11.78 16.81
CA ILE A 134 16.71 -10.34 17.16
C ILE A 134 15.31 -9.93 17.67
N GLY A 135 14.30 -10.77 17.45
CA GLY A 135 12.91 -10.47 17.78
C GLY A 135 12.28 -9.46 16.80
N PRO A 136 10.98 -9.16 16.94
CA PRO A 136 10.26 -8.36 15.95
C PRO A 136 10.52 -6.84 16.06
N LYS A 137 11.12 -6.36 17.16
CA LYS A 137 11.34 -4.93 17.40
C LYS A 137 12.30 -4.34 16.35
N ASN A 138 12.11 -3.07 16.00
CA ASN A 138 12.88 -2.34 14.98
C ASN A 138 12.78 -2.94 13.56
N THR A 139 11.70 -3.65 13.28
CA THR A 139 11.38 -4.13 11.93
C THR A 139 10.31 -3.25 11.33
N LEU A 140 10.24 -3.22 10.00
CA LEU A 140 9.23 -2.44 9.31
C LEU A 140 7.81 -2.86 9.73
N LEU A 141 7.53 -4.17 9.77
CA LEU A 141 6.20 -4.66 10.15
C LEU A 141 5.85 -4.25 11.58
N TRP A 142 6.81 -4.28 12.51
CA TRP A 142 6.59 -3.90 13.89
C TRP A 142 6.25 -2.41 14.03
N GLU A 143 6.98 -1.53 13.36
CA GLU A 143 6.74 -0.09 13.44
C GLU A 143 5.42 0.30 12.73
N PHE A 144 5.11 -0.35 11.62
CA PHE A 144 3.77 -0.28 11.03
C PHE A 144 2.67 -0.71 12.03
N CYS A 145 2.82 -1.88 12.67
CA CYS A 145 1.82 -2.36 13.63
C CYS A 145 1.69 -1.45 14.86
N LYS A 146 2.77 -0.77 15.26
CA LYS A 146 2.72 0.27 16.28
C LYS A 146 1.95 1.51 15.82
N ASN A 147 2.07 1.92 14.56
CA ASN A 147 1.27 3.02 14.03
C ASN A 147 -0.21 2.69 14.06
N ILE A 148 -0.59 1.48 13.64
CA ILE A 148 -1.98 1.01 13.74
C ILE A 148 -2.46 0.92 15.20
N ALA A 149 -1.64 0.38 16.10
CA ALA A 149 -1.97 0.34 17.52
C ALA A 149 -2.16 1.76 18.10
N ARG A 150 -1.35 2.73 17.69
CA ARG A 150 -1.48 4.14 18.09
C ARG A 150 -2.78 4.76 17.59
N ILE A 151 -3.18 4.49 16.35
CA ILE A 151 -4.47 4.95 15.80
C ILE A 151 -5.65 4.46 16.65
N ARG A 152 -5.52 3.26 17.21
CA ARG A 152 -6.51 2.62 18.11
C ARG A 152 -6.40 3.05 19.58
N GLY A 153 -5.39 3.85 19.96
CA GLY A 153 -5.12 4.19 21.36
C GLY A 153 -4.57 3.01 22.18
N GLU A 154 -3.90 2.06 21.53
CA GLU A 154 -3.38 0.82 22.11
C GLU A 154 -1.86 0.68 21.93
N GLU A 155 -1.10 1.77 21.81
CA GLU A 155 0.32 1.74 21.41
C GLU A 155 1.24 0.94 22.35
N ASN A 156 0.81 0.70 23.59
CA ASN A 156 1.53 -0.09 24.58
C ASN A 156 1.04 -1.55 24.68
N ASN A 157 0.00 -1.93 23.92
CA ASN A 157 -0.55 -3.27 23.90
C ASN A 157 0.20 -4.16 22.90
N VAL A 158 1.20 -4.90 23.39
CA VAL A 158 2.02 -5.82 22.58
C VAL A 158 1.16 -6.89 21.89
N GLY A 159 0.09 -7.38 22.53
CA GLY A 159 -0.82 -8.36 21.94
C GLY A 159 -1.52 -7.81 20.70
N SER A 160 -1.93 -6.55 20.76
CA SER A 160 -2.54 -5.84 19.62
C SER A 160 -1.58 -5.69 18.45
N ILE A 161 -0.33 -5.28 18.72
CA ILE A 161 0.73 -5.14 17.71
C ILE A 161 0.99 -6.47 17.01
N ILE A 162 1.17 -7.56 17.78
CA ILE A 162 1.42 -8.89 17.22
C ILE A 162 0.21 -9.41 16.43
N GLY A 163 -0.98 -9.26 16.98
CA GLY A 163 -2.22 -9.69 16.33
C GLY A 163 -2.43 -8.99 14.99
N HIS A 164 -2.12 -7.69 14.91
CA HIS A 164 -2.22 -6.95 13.67
C HIS A 164 -1.17 -7.39 12.63
N GLY A 165 0.05 -7.71 13.07
CA GLY A 165 1.07 -8.29 12.18
C GLY A 165 0.63 -9.59 11.51
N TRP A 166 -0.17 -10.41 12.19
CA TRP A 166 -0.76 -11.62 11.61
C TRP A 166 -1.78 -11.30 10.50
N VAL A 167 -2.64 -10.31 10.71
CA VAL A 167 -3.60 -9.83 9.70
C VAL A 167 -2.88 -9.36 8.44
N VAL A 168 -1.83 -8.57 8.58
CA VAL A 168 -0.98 -8.14 7.46
C VAL A 168 -0.36 -9.34 6.74
N GLY A 169 0.15 -10.32 7.49
CA GLY A 169 0.74 -11.54 6.91
C GLY A 169 -0.26 -12.32 6.04
N ILE A 170 -1.53 -12.40 6.43
CA ILE A 170 -2.60 -13.00 5.62
C ILE A 170 -2.87 -12.14 4.37
N ALA A 171 -3.01 -10.82 4.54
CA ALA A 171 -3.28 -9.92 3.43
C ALA A 171 -2.18 -9.98 2.36
N LEU A 172 -0.91 -10.00 2.76
CA LEU A 172 0.22 -10.09 1.82
C LEU A 172 0.23 -11.40 1.02
N LYS A 173 -0.22 -12.51 1.61
CA LYS A 173 -0.42 -13.77 0.88
C LYS A 173 -1.54 -13.65 -0.15
N ASN A 174 -2.62 -12.95 0.17
CA ASN A 174 -3.76 -12.79 -0.73
C ASN A 174 -3.49 -11.81 -1.89
N ILE A 175 -2.68 -10.77 -1.66
CA ILE A 175 -2.35 -9.76 -2.68
C ILE A 175 -1.42 -10.34 -3.76
N GLU A 176 -0.56 -11.30 -3.42
CA GLU A 176 0.43 -11.87 -4.34
C GLU A 176 1.26 -10.80 -5.10
N ILE A 177 1.76 -9.77 -4.38
CA ILE A 177 2.46 -8.61 -4.96
C ILE A 177 3.52 -9.01 -5.99
N ARG A 178 4.30 -10.05 -5.72
CA ARG A 178 5.33 -10.56 -6.63
C ARG A 178 4.74 -10.98 -7.99
N SER A 179 3.63 -11.73 -8.00
CA SER A 179 2.98 -12.20 -9.23
C SER A 179 2.57 -11.01 -10.10
N HIS A 180 1.96 -9.99 -9.49
CA HIS A 180 1.59 -8.77 -10.21
C HIS A 180 2.81 -8.02 -10.78
N LEU A 181 3.92 -7.93 -10.02
CA LEU A 181 5.14 -7.29 -10.52
C LEU A 181 5.80 -8.06 -11.66
N GLU A 182 5.70 -9.39 -11.66
CA GLU A 182 6.22 -10.23 -12.74
C GLU A 182 5.42 -10.06 -14.05
N GLU A 183 4.12 -9.80 -13.97
CA GLU A 183 3.27 -9.46 -15.12
C GLU A 183 3.56 -8.08 -15.74
N LEU A 184 4.28 -7.22 -15.01
CA LEU A 184 4.70 -5.88 -15.43
C LEU A 184 6.14 -5.84 -15.96
N LYS A 185 6.84 -6.97 -15.98
CA LYS A 185 8.20 -7.10 -16.51
C LYS A 185 8.27 -6.89 -18.02
#